data_AF-A0A961RQI9-F1
#
_entry.id   AF-A0A961RQI9-F1
#
_cell.length_a   1.000
_cell.length_b   1.000
_cell.length_c   1.000
_cell.angle_alpha   90.00
_cell.angle_beta   90.00
_cell.angle_gamma   90.00
#
_symmetry.space_group_name_H-M   'P 1'
#
loop_
_entity.id
_entity.type
_entity.pdbx_description
1 polymer ?
#
loop_
_entity_poly.entity_id
_entity_poly.type
_entity_poly.pdbx_seq_one_letter_code
_entity_poly.pdbx_strand_id
1 'polypeptide(L)'
;MKKLITAALAGACLAATALSAMAEPVRLKMGSTYPSSLTQLGTLGKALETNINAASGGDIQLKFFEPGALVPALEVFDALKSGALDAGWSTP
;
A
#
# COMPACT_ATOMS: atom_id res chain seq x y z
N MET A 1 9.53 32.00 -46.56
CA MET A 1 9.98 30.92 -45.65
C MET A 1 9.97 31.29 -44.15
N LYS A 2 9.28 32.37 -43.73
CA LYS A 2 9.30 32.86 -42.32
C LYS A 2 8.10 32.43 -41.46
N LYS A 3 7.13 31.69 -42.02
CA LYS A 3 5.89 31.28 -41.34
C LYS A 3 5.91 29.85 -40.77
N LEU A 4 7.02 29.13 -40.91
CA LEU A 4 7.13 27.73 -40.49
C LEU A 4 7.75 27.56 -39.08
N ILE A 5 8.39 28.60 -38.53
CA ILE A 5 9.08 28.51 -37.23
C ILE A 5 8.09 28.75 -36.06
N THR A 6 6.99 29.45 -36.29
CA THR A 6 6.00 29.81 -35.24
C THR A 6 5.08 28.64 -34.84
N ALA A 7 4.99 27.58 -35.65
CA ALA A 7 4.13 26.43 -35.37
C ALA A 7 4.80 25.37 -34.46
N ALA A 8 6.12 25.41 -34.29
CA ALA A 8 6.86 24.41 -33.50
C ALA A 8 6.84 24.70 -31.99
N LEU A 9 6.64 25.95 -31.56
CA LEU A 9 6.59 26.30 -30.14
C LEU A 9 5.23 26.02 -29.48
N ALA A 10 4.15 25.92 -30.26
CA ALA A 10 2.81 25.62 -29.73
C ALA A 10 2.61 24.12 -29.43
N GLY A 11 3.35 23.24 -30.10
CA GLY A 11 3.28 21.78 -29.90
C GLY A 11 4.07 21.28 -28.67
N ALA A 12 5.06 22.04 -28.19
CA ALA A 12 5.91 21.62 -27.08
C ALA A 12 5.30 21.88 -25.69
N CYS A 13 4.29 22.75 -25.58
CA CYS A 13 3.66 23.06 -24.28
C CYS A 13 2.58 22.05 -23.85
N LEU A 14 2.06 21.20 -24.74
CA LEU A 14 1.06 20.18 -24.41
C LEU A 14 1.67 18.85 -23.94
N ALA A 15 2.99 18.66 -24.06
CA ALA A 15 3.67 17.45 -23.58
C ALA A 15 4.11 17.54 -22.11
N ALA A 16 4.01 18.72 -21.48
CA ALA A 16 4.50 18.95 -20.12
C ALA A 16 3.46 18.66 -19.01
N THR A 17 2.20 18.39 -19.35
CA THR A 17 1.13 18.14 -18.35
C THR A 17 0.94 16.66 -18.00
N ALA A 18 1.75 15.76 -18.55
CA ALA A 18 1.70 14.32 -18.23
C ALA A 18 2.76 13.89 -17.20
N LEU A 19 3.33 14.83 -16.45
CA LEU A 19 4.01 14.46 -15.21
C LEU A 19 2.92 14.12 -14.20
N SER A 20 2.44 12.87 -14.23
CA SER A 20 1.68 12.32 -13.13
C SER A 20 2.49 12.59 -11.87
N ALA A 21 1.96 13.38 -10.95
CA ALA A 21 2.51 13.48 -9.62
C ALA A 21 2.50 12.06 -9.06
N MET A 22 3.67 11.41 -8.98
CA MET A 22 3.78 10.10 -8.35
C MET A 22 3.43 10.33 -6.88
N ALA A 23 2.20 9.96 -6.50
CA ALA A 23 1.76 10.05 -5.12
C ALA A 23 2.64 9.16 -4.26
N GLU A 24 2.92 9.59 -3.02
CA GLU A 24 3.68 8.75 -2.10
C GLU A 24 2.88 7.47 -1.80
N PRO A 25 3.50 6.28 -1.81
CA PRO A 25 2.81 5.04 -1.53
C PRO A 25 2.25 5.02 -0.11
N VAL A 26 1.01 4.55 0.02
CA VAL A 26 0.33 4.38 1.30
C VAL A 26 0.93 3.17 2.01
N ARG A 27 1.50 3.38 3.21
CA ARG A 27 2.11 2.31 4.01
C ARG A 27 1.17 1.89 5.13
N LEU A 28 0.81 0.62 5.17
CA LEU A 28 -0.15 0.06 6.11
C LEU A 28 0.52 -1.02 6.98
N LYS A 29 0.44 -0.87 8.30
CA LYS A 29 0.88 -1.87 9.28
C LYS A 29 -0.27 -2.80 9.62
N MET A 30 -0.12 -4.08 9.26
CA MET A 30 -1.10 -5.12 9.56
C MET A 30 -0.64 -5.99 10.73
N GLY A 31 -1.27 -5.84 11.89
CA GLY A 31 -1.03 -6.72 13.03
C GLY A 31 -1.80 -8.04 12.88
N SER A 32 -1.14 -9.17 13.15
CA SER A 32 -1.78 -10.49 13.09
C SER A 32 -1.98 -11.09 14.48
N THR A 33 -3.11 -11.79 14.66
CA THR A 33 -3.35 -12.62 15.85
C THR A 33 -2.75 -14.03 15.71
N TYR A 34 -2.36 -14.41 14.49
CA TYR A 34 -1.79 -15.71 14.14
C TYR A 34 -0.35 -15.59 13.64
N PRO A 35 0.57 -16.50 14.03
CA PRO A 35 1.93 -16.46 13.52
C PRO A 35 1.94 -16.81 12.04
N SER A 36 2.82 -16.19 11.24
CA SER A 36 2.87 -16.43 9.78
C SER A 36 3.13 -17.88 9.39
N SER A 37 3.75 -18.66 10.28
CA SER A 37 4.01 -20.10 10.11
C SER A 37 2.78 -20.99 10.28
N LEU A 38 1.68 -20.47 10.84
CA LEU A 38 0.46 -21.26 11.03
C LEU A 38 -0.20 -21.51 9.68
N THR A 39 -0.28 -22.78 9.29
CA THR A 39 -0.95 -23.21 8.07
C THR A 39 -2.36 -22.66 8.01
N GLN A 40 -2.75 -22.20 6.83
CA GLN A 40 -4.03 -21.57 6.54
C GLN A 40 -4.17 -20.20 7.19
N LEU A 41 -4.26 -20.09 8.51
CA LEU A 41 -4.50 -18.78 9.15
C LEU A 41 -3.34 -17.81 8.96
N GLY A 42 -2.12 -18.19 9.34
CA GLY A 42 -0.93 -17.33 9.20
C GLY A 42 -0.50 -17.16 7.75
N THR A 43 -0.46 -18.26 7.00
CA THR A 43 -0.02 -18.26 5.60
C THR A 43 -0.92 -17.41 4.71
N LEU A 44 -2.25 -17.40 4.94
CA LEU A 44 -3.17 -16.55 4.18
C LEU A 44 -3.01 -15.07 4.54
N GLY A 45 -2.68 -14.74 5.80
CA GLY A 45 -2.34 -13.37 6.19
C GLY A 45 -1.10 -12.84 5.47
N LYS A 46 -0.07 -13.67 5.30
CA LYS A 46 1.10 -13.34 4.45
C LYS A 46 0.75 -13.26 2.97
N ALA A 47 -0.11 -14.14 2.47
CA ALA A 47 -0.56 -14.07 1.09
C ALA A 47 -1.30 -12.76 0.79
N LEU A 48 -2.06 -12.22 1.76
CA LEU A 48 -2.74 -10.93 1.62
C LEU A 48 -1.74 -9.78 1.42
N GLU A 49 -0.65 -9.74 2.18
CA GLU A 49 0.45 -8.77 1.98
C GLU A 49 0.97 -8.84 0.54
N THR A 50 1.34 -10.04 0.07
CA THR A 50 1.85 -10.24 -1.28
C THR A 50 0.85 -9.79 -2.34
N ASN A 51 -0.42 -10.15 -2.19
CA ASN A 51 -1.46 -9.86 -3.17
C ASN A 51 -1.79 -8.37 -3.25
N ILE A 52 -1.88 -7.67 -2.11
CA ILE A 52 -2.16 -6.22 -2.10
C ILE A 52 -0.99 -5.44 -2.69
N ASN A 53 0.24 -5.80 -2.31
CA ASN A 53 1.44 -5.12 -2.83
C ASN A 53 1.58 -5.31 -4.34
N ALA A 54 1.27 -6.51 -4.85
CA ALA A 54 1.29 -6.80 -6.28
C ALA A 54 0.14 -6.10 -7.04
N ALA A 55 -1.08 -6.18 -6.52
CA ALA A 55 -2.27 -5.65 -7.19
C ALA A 55 -2.28 -4.11 -7.26
N SER A 56 -1.65 -3.44 -6.29
CA SER A 56 -1.55 -1.97 -6.26
C SER A 56 -0.39 -1.41 -7.09
N GLY A 57 0.45 -2.26 -7.68
CA GLY A 57 1.65 -1.78 -8.39
C GLY A 57 2.65 -1.02 -7.50
N GLY A 58 2.55 -1.17 -6.17
CA GLY A 58 3.39 -0.48 -5.18
C GLY A 58 2.76 0.78 -4.57
N ASP A 59 1.60 1.23 -5.06
CA ASP A 59 0.86 2.38 -4.50
C ASP A 59 0.36 2.11 -3.08
N ILE A 60 0.14 0.84 -2.73
CA ILE A 60 -0.13 0.37 -1.37
C ILE A 60 0.98 -0.59 -0.96
N GLN A 61 1.59 -0.31 0.19
CA GLN A 61 2.58 -1.15 0.84
C GLN A 61 2.01 -1.64 2.17
N LEU A 62 1.36 -2.80 2.12
CA LEU A 62 0.96 -3.54 3.31
C LEU A 62 2.18 -4.29 3.86
N LYS A 63 2.36 -4.29 5.18
CA LYS A 63 3.36 -5.13 5.86
C LYS A 63 2.70 -5.94 6.97
N PHE A 64 2.86 -7.26 6.92
CA PHE A 64 2.45 -8.17 7.98
C PHE A 64 3.42 -8.10 9.16
N PHE A 65 2.86 -8.01 10.38
CA PHE A 65 3.59 -8.08 11.64
C PHE A 65 3.15 -9.31 12.42
N GLU A 66 4.12 -10.05 12.94
CA GLU A 66 3.88 -11.23 13.78
C GLU A 66 3.07 -10.88 15.04
N PRO A 67 2.36 -11.86 15.63
CA PRO A 67 1.65 -11.67 16.89
C PRO A 67 2.55 -11.09 17.97
N GLY A 68 2.10 -10.03 18.63
CA GLY A 68 2.86 -9.37 19.69
C GLY A 68 3.94 -8.39 19.22
N ALA A 69 4.21 -8.28 17.91
CA ALA A 69 5.30 -7.42 17.41
C ALA A 69 4.99 -5.91 17.50
N LEU A 70 3.72 -5.53 17.42
CA LEU A 70 3.27 -4.13 17.52
C LEU A 70 2.37 -3.91 18.73
N VAL A 71 1.45 -4.84 18.98
CA VAL A 71 0.48 -4.85 20.08
C VAL A 71 0.25 -6.29 20.53
N PRO A 72 -0.25 -6.53 21.75
CA PRO A 72 -0.62 -7.88 22.18
C PRO A 72 -1.54 -8.57 21.17
N ALA A 73 -1.30 -9.85 20.93
CA ALA A 73 -1.94 -10.58 19.84
C ALA A 73 -3.48 -10.60 19.92
N LEU A 74 -4.06 -10.53 21.11
CA LEU A 74 -5.53 -10.54 21.29
C LEU A 74 -6.14 -9.13 21.36
N GLU A 75 -5.33 -8.07 21.26
CA GLU A 75 -5.76 -6.67 21.32
C GLU A 75 -5.74 -5.98 19.94
N VAL A 76 -5.59 -6.75 18.84
CA VAL A 76 -5.54 -6.19 17.48
C VAL A 76 -6.77 -5.34 17.15
N PHE A 77 -7.96 -5.73 17.61
CA PHE A 77 -9.19 -4.95 17.37
C PHE A 77 -9.17 -3.60 18.11
N ASP A 78 -8.74 -3.58 19.38
CA ASP A 78 -8.62 -2.34 20.16
C ASP A 78 -7.54 -1.41 19.59
N ALA A 79 -6.45 -2.00 19.09
CA ALA A 79 -5.39 -1.26 18.40
C ALA A 79 -5.88 -0.62 17.08
N LEU A 80 -6.77 -1.28 16.33
CA LEU A 80 -7.42 -0.68 15.17
C LEU A 80 -8.35 0.47 15.57
N LYS A 81 -9.18 0.24 16.59
CA LYS A 81 -10.12 1.24 17.11
C LYS A 81 -9.42 2.52 17.55
N SER A 82 -8.24 2.40 18.16
CA SER A 82 -7.43 3.54 18.63
C SER A 82 -6.59 4.19 17.53
N GLY A 83 -6.47 3.57 16.35
CA GLY A 83 -5.60 4.02 15.26
C GLY A 83 -4.12 3.70 15.46
N ALA A 84 -3.77 2.82 16.40
CA ALA A 84 -2.40 2.34 16.59
C ALA A 84 -1.95 1.37 15.47
N LEU A 85 -2.90 0.70 14.83
CA LEU A 85 -2.71 -0.13 13.64
C LEU A 85 -3.57 0.38 12.48
N ASP A 86 -3.10 0.13 11.25
CA ASP A 86 -3.82 0.47 10.03
C ASP A 86 -4.71 -0.69 9.55
N ALA A 87 -4.30 -1.94 9.83
CA ALA A 87 -5.01 -3.16 9.44
C ALA A 87 -4.81 -4.29 10.45
N GLY A 88 -5.73 -5.27 10.46
CA GLY A 88 -5.67 -6.43 11.35
C GLY A 88 -6.01 -7.72 10.63
N TRP A 89 -5.30 -8.80 10.96
CA TRP A 89 -5.58 -10.16 10.50
C TRP A 89 -5.99 -11.03 11.69
N SER A 90 -7.28 -11.31 11.78
CA SER A 90 -7.89 -12.02 12.91
C SER A 90 -9.18 -12.76 12.53
N THR A 91 -9.85 -13.34 13.51
CA THR A 91 -11.22 -13.84 13.41
C THR A 91 -12.17 -12.97 14.25
N PRO A 92 -13.46 -12.86 13.87
CA PRO A 92 -14.45 -12.09 14.62
C PRO A 92 -14.69 -12.58 16.04
#